data_AF-A0A7V5Y0M2-F1
#
_entry.id   AF-A0A7V5Y0M2-F1
#
_cell.length_a   1.000
_cell.length_b   1.000
_cell.length_c   1.000
_cell.angle_alpha   90.00
_cell.angle_beta   90.00
_cell.angle_gamma   90.00
#
_symmetry.space_group_name_H-M   'P 1'
#
loop_
_entity.id
_entity.type
_entity.pdbx_description
1 polymer ?
#
loop_
_entity_poly.entity_id
_entity_poly.type
_entity_poly.pdbx_seq_one_letter_code
_entity_poly.pdbx_strand_id
1 'polypeptide(L)'
;MEVKNKEGKMAQLLGKVIIKSKIMVKTGIRIGGPTEGLKIGGIDNPVIRDAKGKPYIPGSSLKGKLRSLLELKENLPLDKEIGIHLCKNLENYKKCDVCKIFGVMDVTSNSDVVLTRLIIRDTYLDEESITEEMRDNLPFPWT
;
A
#
# COMPACT_ATOMS: atom_id res chain seq x y z
N MET A 1 2.74 23.13 -6.65
CA MET A 1 3.25 22.46 -7.86
C MET A 1 2.11 22.35 -8.83
N GLU A 2 2.23 23.02 -9.97
CA GLU A 2 1.17 23.14 -10.99
C GLU A 2 1.49 22.19 -12.14
N VAL A 3 0.52 21.39 -12.57
CA VAL A 3 0.66 20.51 -13.74
C VAL A 3 -0.47 20.86 -14.71
N LYS A 4 -0.14 21.33 -15.91
CA LYS A 4 -1.10 21.83 -16.92
C LYS A 4 -1.51 20.71 -17.89
N ASN A 5 -2.81 20.67 -18.22
CA ASN A 5 -3.41 19.82 -19.26
C ASN A 5 -3.82 20.67 -20.49
N LYS A 6 -3.90 20.05 -21.68
CA LYS A 6 -4.13 20.74 -22.98
C LYS A 6 -5.52 21.38 -23.17
N GLU A 7 -6.49 21.13 -22.29
CA GLU A 7 -7.85 21.73 -22.35
C GLU A 7 -8.08 22.87 -21.33
N GLY A 8 -7.05 23.38 -20.65
CA GLY A 8 -7.22 24.48 -19.69
C GLY A 8 -7.96 24.13 -18.39
N LYS A 9 -8.51 22.91 -18.26
CA LYS A 9 -8.98 22.40 -16.96
C LYS A 9 -7.80 21.96 -16.11
N MET A 10 -7.46 22.80 -15.14
CA MET A 10 -6.44 22.55 -14.14
C MET A 10 -6.92 21.51 -13.12
N ALA A 11 -6.09 20.51 -12.83
CA ALA A 11 -6.31 19.67 -11.66
C ALA A 11 -6.06 20.53 -10.41
N GLN A 12 -7.13 20.93 -9.72
CA GLN A 12 -7.05 21.76 -8.52
C GLN A 12 -6.99 20.86 -7.27
N LEU A 13 -5.94 21.03 -6.46
CA LEU A 13 -5.89 20.43 -5.14
C LEU A 13 -6.79 21.24 -4.19
N LEU A 14 -7.96 20.72 -3.86
CA LEU A 14 -8.88 21.36 -2.92
C LEU A 14 -8.40 21.22 -1.46
N GLY A 15 -7.74 20.11 -1.12
CA GLY A 15 -7.26 19.84 0.22
C GLY A 15 -6.76 18.41 0.39
N LYS A 16 -6.31 18.08 1.60
CA LYS A 16 -5.88 16.72 1.99
C LYS A 16 -6.68 16.27 3.19
N VAL A 17 -7.33 15.13 3.07
CA VAL A 17 -7.96 14.44 4.21
C VAL A 17 -6.92 13.52 4.83
N ILE A 18 -6.63 13.70 6.11
CA ILE A 18 -5.66 12.88 6.86
C ILE A 18 -6.44 11.92 7.75
N ILE A 19 -6.31 10.62 7.47
CA ILE A 19 -6.88 9.56 8.30
C ILE A 19 -5.74 8.98 9.13
N LYS A 20 -5.88 9.03 10.46
CA LYS A 20 -4.94 8.42 11.42
C LYS A 20 -5.66 7.31 12.18
N SER A 21 -5.03 6.16 12.33
CA SER A 21 -5.58 5.01 13.03
C SER A 21 -4.46 4.11 13.57
N LYS A 22 -4.78 3.30 14.57
CA LYS A 22 -3.95 2.16 14.98
C LYS A 22 -4.45 0.89 14.30
N ILE A 23 -3.54 0.00 13.91
CA ILE A 23 -3.89 -1.33 13.38
C ILE A 23 -3.63 -2.34 14.49
N MET A 24 -4.68 -3.05 14.90
CA MET A 24 -4.57 -4.13 15.88
C MET A 24 -4.48 -5.47 15.17
N VAL A 25 -3.37 -6.18 15.38
CA VAL A 25 -3.15 -7.52 14.87
C VAL A 25 -3.88 -8.51 15.78
N LYS A 26 -4.94 -9.15 15.28
CA LYS A 26 -5.74 -10.11 16.06
C LYS A 26 -5.15 -11.52 16.09
N THR A 27 -4.36 -11.87 15.09
CA THR A 27 -3.66 -13.15 14.92
C THR A 27 -2.28 -12.88 14.35
N GLY A 28 -1.29 -13.72 14.64
CA GLY A 28 0.07 -13.58 14.13
C GLY A 28 0.10 -13.26 12.64
N ILE A 29 0.81 -12.19 12.26
CA ILE A 29 0.93 -11.73 10.88
C ILE A 29 2.39 -11.78 10.45
N ARG A 30 2.62 -12.32 9.25
CA ARG A 30 3.92 -12.25 8.59
C ARG A 30 3.80 -11.40 7.34
N ILE A 31 4.65 -10.39 7.24
CA ILE A 31 4.90 -9.66 6.00
C ILE A 31 6.34 -9.94 5.60
N GLY A 32 6.51 -10.69 4.51
CA GLY A 32 7.83 -11.03 4.00
C GLY A 32 8.60 -9.79 3.55
N GLY A 33 9.89 -9.74 3.89
CA GLY A 33 10.83 -8.77 3.35
C GLY A 33 11.78 -9.40 2.32
N PRO A 34 12.67 -8.61 1.71
CA PRO A 34 13.81 -9.16 0.99
C PRO A 34 14.59 -10.09 1.92
N THR A 35 15.06 -11.23 1.39
CA THR A 35 16.05 -12.05 2.09
C THR A 35 17.30 -11.20 2.27
N GLU A 36 17.53 -10.67 3.47
CA GLU A 36 18.83 -10.10 3.81
C GLU A 36 19.87 -11.19 3.53
N GLY A 37 20.80 -10.91 2.61
CA GLY A 37 21.69 -11.91 2.03
C GLY A 37 22.37 -12.78 3.09
N LEU A 38 22.38 -14.09 2.83
CA LEU A 38 23.24 -15.12 3.46
C LEU A 38 23.76 -14.75 4.86
N LYS A 39 22.86 -14.46 5.81
CA LYS A 39 23.23 -14.54 7.23
C LYS A 39 23.44 -16.01 7.52
N ILE A 40 24.68 -16.40 7.82
CA ILE A 40 25.03 -17.76 8.24
C ILE A 40 24.19 -18.07 9.49
N GLY A 41 23.26 -19.03 9.39
CA GLY A 41 22.29 -19.33 10.46
C GLY A 41 21.03 -18.43 10.49
N GLY A 42 20.69 -17.76 9.39
CA GLY A 42 19.49 -16.94 9.27
C GLY A 42 18.19 -17.76 9.33
N ILE A 43 17.12 -17.14 9.84
CA ILE A 43 15.77 -17.71 9.83
C ILE A 43 15.29 -17.77 8.37
N ASP A 44 14.78 -18.94 7.93
CA ASP A 44 14.32 -19.20 6.55
C ASP A 44 13.24 -18.24 6.04
N ASN A 45 12.65 -17.44 6.94
CA ASN A 45 11.42 -16.71 6.72
C ASN A 45 11.36 -15.38 7.50
N PRO A 46 12.19 -14.37 7.13
CA PRO A 46 12.24 -13.11 7.85
C PRO A 46 10.94 -12.30 7.70
N VAL A 47 10.55 -11.63 8.79
CA VAL A 47 9.55 -10.56 8.80
C VAL A 47 10.24 -9.25 8.43
N ILE A 48 9.59 -8.40 7.65
CA ILE A 48 10.14 -7.08 7.29
C ILE A 48 10.30 -6.21 8.55
N ARG A 49 11.45 -5.54 8.66
CA ARG A 49 11.83 -4.73 9.82
C ARG A 49 12.27 -3.34 9.39
N ASP A 50 12.07 -2.36 10.27
CA ASP A 50 12.58 -1.01 10.08
C ASP A 50 14.09 -0.95 10.32
N ALA A 51 14.69 0.23 10.16
CA ALA A 51 16.13 0.44 10.40
C ALA A 51 16.59 0.14 11.84
N LYS A 52 15.66 0.03 12.79
CA LYS A 52 15.92 -0.31 14.20
C LYS A 52 15.66 -1.80 14.48
N GLY A 53 15.32 -2.60 13.47
CA GLY A 53 15.04 -4.02 13.60
C GLY A 53 13.63 -4.35 14.09
N LYS A 54 12.72 -3.37 14.18
CA LYS A 54 11.34 -3.56 14.66
C LYS A 54 10.42 -3.95 13.50
N PRO A 55 9.47 -4.89 13.69
CA PRO A 55 8.51 -5.22 12.65
C PRO A 55 7.61 -4.02 12.34
N TYR A 56 7.22 -3.87 11.08
CA TYR A 56 6.29 -2.83 10.66
C TYR A 56 5.44 -3.31 9.48
N ILE A 57 4.34 -2.61 9.20
CA ILE A 57 3.50 -2.86 8.02
C ILE A 57 3.87 -1.82 6.96
N PRO A 58 4.45 -2.23 5.81
CA PRO A 58 4.74 -1.29 4.72
C PRO A 58 3.47 -0.69 4.14
N GLY A 59 3.52 0.61 3.84
CA GLY A 59 2.40 1.33 3.23
C GLY A 59 2.05 0.78 1.85
N SER A 60 3.04 0.25 1.11
CA SER A 60 2.84 -0.46 -0.16
C SER A 60 2.06 -1.77 0.01
N SER A 61 2.39 -2.57 1.03
CA SER A 61 1.68 -3.82 1.34
C SER A 61 0.22 -3.55 1.72
N LEU A 62 -0.01 -2.56 2.59
CA LEU A 62 -1.37 -2.17 2.98
C LEU A 62 -2.16 -1.58 1.80
N LYS A 63 -1.53 -0.71 0.99
CA LYS A 63 -2.13 -0.16 -0.23
C LYS A 63 -2.51 -1.27 -1.22
N GLY A 64 -1.61 -2.23 -1.45
CA GLY A 64 -1.84 -3.35 -2.35
C GLY A 64 -3.02 -4.22 -1.90
N LYS A 65 -3.09 -4.56 -0.61
CA LYS A 65 -4.19 -5.36 -0.07
C LYS A 65 -5.54 -4.65 -0.18
N LEU A 66 -5.59 -3.36 0.14
CA LEU A 66 -6.81 -2.56 -0.02
C LEU A 66 -7.24 -2.46 -1.48
N ARG A 67 -6.29 -2.26 -2.40
CA ARG A 67 -6.56 -2.24 -3.84
C ARG A 67 -7.14 -3.57 -4.31
N SER A 68 -6.48 -4.68 -4.01
CA SER A 68 -6.90 -6.01 -4.48
C SER A 68 -8.29 -6.39 -3.97
N LEU A 69 -8.60 -6.03 -2.71
CA LEU A 69 -9.93 -6.29 -2.14
C LEU A 69 -11.01 -5.44 -2.80
N LEU A 70 -10.70 -4.18 -3.13
CA LEU A 70 -11.66 -3.32 -3.82
C LEU A 70 -11.85 -3.74 -5.28
N GLU A 71 -10.78 -4.13 -5.99
CA GLU A 71 -10.85 -4.69 -7.34
C GLU A 71 -11.76 -5.94 -7.39
N LEU A 72 -11.60 -6.83 -6.40
CA LEU A 72 -12.44 -8.02 -6.26
C LEU A 72 -13.90 -7.65 -5.97
N LYS A 73 -14.13 -6.72 -5.04
CA LYS A 73 -15.48 -6.28 -4.65
C LYS A 73 -16.23 -5.66 -5.83
N GLU A 74 -15.55 -4.85 -6.64
CA GLU A 74 -16.12 -4.20 -7.82
C GLU A 74 -16.13 -5.11 -9.06
N ASN A 75 -15.70 -6.38 -8.92
CA ASN A 75 -15.62 -7.38 -9.99
C ASN A 75 -14.87 -6.87 -11.24
N LEU A 76 -13.76 -6.16 -11.02
CA LEU A 76 -12.99 -5.56 -12.10
C LEU A 76 -12.10 -6.59 -12.80
N PRO A 77 -11.97 -6.54 -14.14
CA PRO A 77 -11.09 -7.45 -14.86
C PRO A 77 -9.64 -7.15 -14.50
N LEU A 78 -8.91 -8.19 -14.12
CA LEU A 78 -7.48 -8.10 -13.81
C LEU A 78 -6.67 -8.32 -15.08
N ASP A 79 -5.56 -7.57 -15.19
CA ASP A 79 -4.53 -7.84 -16.17
C ASP A 79 -3.84 -9.18 -15.85
N LYS A 80 -3.61 -10.02 -16.86
CA LYS A 80 -3.07 -11.38 -16.67
C LYS A 80 -1.58 -11.40 -16.32
N GLU A 81 -0.83 -10.38 -16.73
CA GLU A 81 0.61 -10.32 -16.51
C GLU A 81 0.92 -9.61 -15.19
N ILE A 82 0.20 -8.53 -14.92
CA ILE A 82 0.48 -7.65 -13.77
C ILE A 82 -0.37 -8.03 -12.55
N GLY A 83 -1.50 -8.73 -12.75
CA GLY A 83 -2.38 -9.20 -11.67
C GLY A 83 -3.20 -8.09 -11.00
N ILE A 84 -3.34 -6.93 -11.64
CA ILE A 84 -4.12 -5.78 -11.14
C ILE A 84 -5.05 -5.25 -12.23
N HIS A 85 -6.11 -4.52 -11.85
CA HIS A 85 -6.98 -3.87 -12.83
C HIS A 85 -6.31 -2.63 -13.43
N LEU A 86 -6.35 -2.50 -14.75
CA LEU A 86 -5.84 -1.34 -15.49
C LEU A 86 -6.86 -0.85 -16.52
N CYS A 87 -7.31 0.40 -16.37
CA CYS A 87 -8.12 1.07 -17.37
C CYS A 87 -7.27 1.41 -18.60
N LYS A 88 -7.65 0.94 -19.78
CA LYS A 88 -6.90 1.20 -21.03
C LYS A 88 -7.25 2.52 -21.73
N ASN A 89 -8.33 3.17 -21.31
CA ASN A 89 -8.80 4.40 -21.91
C ASN A 89 -9.40 5.33 -20.85
N LEU A 90 -9.49 6.61 -21.22
CA LEU A 90 -10.01 7.67 -20.36
C LEU A 90 -11.48 7.50 -20.00
N GLU A 91 -12.29 6.92 -20.87
CA GLU A 91 -13.71 6.73 -20.62
C GLU A 91 -13.96 5.75 -19.46
N ASN A 92 -13.24 4.62 -19.47
CA ASN A 92 -13.30 3.63 -18.40
C ASN A 92 -12.68 4.20 -17.12
N TYR A 93 -11.57 4.93 -17.22
CA TYR A 93 -10.95 5.60 -16.07
C TYR A 93 -11.90 6.58 -15.37
N LYS A 94 -12.66 7.38 -16.13
CA LYS A 94 -13.64 8.32 -15.57
C LYS A 94 -14.71 7.62 -14.74
N LYS A 95 -15.01 6.35 -15.00
CA LYS A 95 -16.00 5.52 -14.30
C LYS A 95 -15.38 4.62 -13.22
N CYS A 96 -14.05 4.44 -13.20
CA CYS A 96 -13.36 3.52 -12.30
C CYS A 96 -12.79 4.21 -11.06
N ASP A 97 -13.38 3.97 -9.89
CA ASP A 97 -12.91 4.56 -8.64
C ASP A 97 -11.62 3.94 -8.12
N VAL A 98 -11.38 2.66 -8.38
CA VAL A 98 -10.13 1.98 -8.04
C VAL A 98 -8.93 2.69 -8.68
N CYS A 99 -8.96 2.89 -10.00
CA CYS A 99 -7.85 3.54 -10.71
C CYS A 99 -7.65 5.00 -10.29
N LYS A 100 -8.73 5.74 -9.95
CA LYS A 100 -8.63 7.11 -9.43
C LYS A 100 -8.00 7.17 -8.04
N ILE A 101 -8.34 6.23 -7.17
CA ILE A 101 -7.85 6.20 -5.79
C ILE A 101 -6.39 5.72 -5.78
N PHE A 102 -6.11 4.57 -6.39
CA PHE A 102 -4.84 3.86 -6.26
C PHE A 102 -3.80 4.26 -7.31
N GLY A 103 -4.23 4.86 -8.42
CA GLY A 103 -3.39 5.21 -9.56
C GLY A 103 -3.37 4.13 -10.64
N VAL A 104 -3.11 4.55 -11.87
CA VAL A 104 -3.04 3.70 -13.06
C VAL A 104 -1.99 4.29 -14.02
N MET A 105 -1.26 3.41 -14.71
CA MET A 105 -0.23 3.79 -15.68
C MET A 105 -0.84 3.76 -17.09
N ASP A 106 -0.30 4.60 -17.98
CA ASP A 106 -0.49 4.50 -19.43
C ASP A 106 -1.94 4.56 -19.95
N VAL A 107 -2.80 5.30 -19.25
CA VAL A 107 -4.21 5.49 -19.66
C VAL A 107 -4.36 6.63 -20.67
N THR A 108 -3.32 7.43 -20.83
CA THR A 108 -3.41 8.75 -21.48
C THR A 108 -2.40 8.87 -22.61
N SER A 109 -2.90 9.20 -23.79
CA SER A 109 -2.08 9.70 -24.89
C SER A 109 -1.63 11.14 -24.57
N ASN A 110 -0.48 11.29 -23.91
CA ASN A 110 0.33 12.51 -23.78
C ASN A 110 -0.32 13.82 -23.29
N SER A 111 -1.59 13.84 -22.86
CA SER A 111 -2.31 15.10 -22.61
C SER A 111 -3.34 15.08 -21.49
N ASP A 112 -3.47 13.97 -20.76
CA ASP A 112 -4.31 13.88 -19.57
C ASP A 112 -3.51 13.53 -18.31
N VAL A 113 -3.56 14.39 -17.29
CA VAL A 113 -2.93 14.09 -16.00
C VAL A 113 -3.81 13.13 -15.19
N VAL A 114 -3.34 11.90 -15.02
CA VAL A 114 -3.90 10.94 -14.06
C VAL A 114 -3.15 11.08 -12.73
N LEU A 115 -3.84 11.56 -11.68
CA LEU A 115 -3.27 11.73 -10.34
C LEU A 115 -3.73 10.61 -9.41
N THR A 116 -2.78 10.06 -8.64
CA THR A 116 -3.10 9.17 -7.52
C THR A 116 -3.65 9.98 -6.36
N ARG A 117 -4.80 9.57 -5.81
CA ARG A 117 -5.49 10.31 -4.73
C ARG A 117 -5.18 9.76 -3.32
N LEU A 118 -4.62 8.56 -3.22
CA LEU A 118 -4.33 7.89 -1.95
C LEU A 118 -2.83 7.67 -1.72
N ILE A 119 -2.35 8.15 -0.59
CA ILE A 119 -1.01 7.86 -0.05
C ILE A 119 -1.19 7.14 1.28
N ILE A 120 -0.59 5.96 1.40
CA ILE A 120 -0.56 5.18 2.64
C ILE A 120 0.89 5.19 3.14
N ARG A 121 1.07 5.59 4.39
CA ARG A 121 2.37 5.61 5.08
C ARG A 121 2.62 4.28 5.77
N ASP A 122 3.89 3.96 5.99
CA ASP A 122 4.30 2.82 6.79
C ASP A 122 3.71 2.90 8.20
N THR A 123 3.27 1.76 8.72
CA THR A 123 2.71 1.64 10.07
C THR A 123 3.73 0.97 10.97
N TYR A 124 4.36 1.76 11.84
CA TYR A 124 5.37 1.29 12.78
C TYR A 124 4.73 0.66 14.03
N LEU A 125 5.48 -0.23 14.67
CA LEU A 125 5.09 -0.86 15.92
C LEU A 125 4.90 0.20 17.02
N ASP A 126 3.76 0.12 17.70
CA ASP A 126 3.50 0.81 18.95
C ASP A 126 4.02 -0.09 20.09
N GLU A 127 5.15 0.25 20.71
CA GLU A 127 5.78 -0.60 21.74
C GLU A 127 4.91 -0.79 22.99
N GLU A 128 4.05 0.19 23.28
CA GLU A 128 3.06 0.12 24.35
C GLU A 128 1.95 -0.90 24.05
N SER A 129 1.82 -1.34 22.79
CA SER A 129 0.85 -2.37 22.41
C SER A 129 1.30 -3.80 22.78
N ILE A 130 2.57 -3.99 23.14
CA ILE A 130 3.07 -5.30 23.60
C ILE A 130 2.82 -5.41 25.11
N THR A 131 1.90 -6.29 25.49
CA THR A 131 1.59 -6.59 26.89
C THR A 131 2.70 -7.43 27.53
N GLU A 132 2.80 -7.41 28.87
CA GLU A 132 3.77 -8.26 29.58
C GLU A 132 3.58 -9.74 29.29
N GLU A 133 2.33 -10.21 29.21
CA GLU A 133 2.01 -11.58 28.80
C GLU A 133 2.58 -11.90 27.41
N MET A 134 2.49 -10.98 26.45
CA MET A 134 3.10 -11.18 25.13
C MET A 134 4.62 -11.24 25.24
N ARG A 135 5.26 -10.40 26.06
CA ARG A 135 6.72 -10.42 26.26
C ARG A 135 7.19 -11.76 26.78
N ASP A 136 6.47 -12.34 27.74
CA ASP A 136 6.82 -13.64 28.33
C ASP A 136 6.71 -14.80 27.33
N ASN A 137 5.94 -14.63 26.26
CA ASN A 137 5.70 -15.66 25.24
C ASN A 137 6.43 -15.40 23.90
N LEU A 138 7.11 -14.27 23.74
CA LEU A 138 7.85 -13.96 22.52
C LEU A 138 9.32 -14.43 22.65
N PRO A 139 9.88 -15.09 21.62
CA PRO A 139 11.27 -15.52 21.63
C PRO A 139 12.25 -14.33 21.53
N PHE A 140 11.82 -13.20 20.99
CA PHE A 140 12.57 -11.95 20.91
C PHE A 140 11.71 -10.76 21.38
N PRO A 141 12.29 -9.57 21.63
CA PRO A 141 11.53 -8.45 22.21
C PRO A 141 10.27 -8.00 21.45
N TRP A 142 10.16 -8.33 20.15
CA TRP A 142 9.04 -7.91 19.28
C TRP A 142 8.51 -9.01 18.35
N THR A 143 9.14 -10.19 18.32
CA THR A 143 8.86 -11.28 17.36
C THR A 143 9.14 -12.64 17.95
#